data_AF-A0A7C7VFH7-F1
#
_entry.id   AF-A0A7C7VFH7-F1
#
_cell.length_a   1.000
_cell.length_b   1.000
_cell.length_c   1.000
_cell.angle_alpha   90.00
_cell.angle_beta   90.00
_cell.angle_gamma   90.00
#
_symmetry.space_group_name_H-M   'P 1'
#
loop_
_entity.id
_entity.type
_entity.pdbx_description
1 polymer ?
#
loop_
_entity_poly.entity_id
_entity_poly.type
_entity_poly.pdbx_seq_one_letter_code
_entity_poly.pdbx_strand_id
1 'polypeptide(L)'
;IVLGFFIETLSLMVVTIPIIVPMVVAQGYDTIWFGILMIVLIEMALITPPMGLDLYVVQGARKSGSLNEVMLGAIPYVFVMLAMAFALIAFPQIALFLPNALQ
;
A
#
# COMPACT_ATOMS: atom_id res chain seq x y z
N ILE A 1 -6.82 -8.54 17.67
CA ILE A 1 -7.34 -7.42 16.84
C ILE A 1 -6.22 -6.45 16.51
N VAL A 2 -5.68 -5.67 17.48
CA VAL A 2 -4.59 -4.69 17.22
C VAL A 2 -3.37 -5.32 16.55
N LEU A 3 -2.82 -6.41 17.10
CA LEU A 3 -1.69 -7.12 16.49
C LEU A 3 -2.03 -7.73 15.12
N GLY A 4 -3.25 -8.22 14.91
CA GLY A 4 -3.66 -8.86 13.66
C GLY A 4 -3.60 -7.91 12.45
N PHE A 5 -3.92 -6.62 12.64
CA PHE A 5 -3.81 -5.60 11.59
C PHE A 5 -2.36 -5.38 11.14
N PHE A 6 -1.43 -5.27 12.09
CA PHE A 6 -0.02 -5.05 11.77
C PHE A 6 0.63 -6.29 11.14
N ILE A 7 0.19 -7.48 11.55
CA ILE A 7 0.80 -8.73 11.09
C ILE A 7 0.49 -9.01 9.61
N GLU A 8 -0.68 -8.63 9.09
CA GLU A 8 -1.02 -8.85 7.67
C GLU A 8 -0.05 -8.13 6.73
N THR A 9 0.11 -6.81 6.89
CA THR A 9 1.04 -5.99 6.09
C THR A 9 2.47 -6.47 6.26
N LEU A 10 2.90 -6.74 7.50
CA LEU A 10 4.25 -7.24 7.76
C LEU A 10 4.51 -8.62 7.16
N SER A 11 3.50 -9.49 7.08
CA SER A 11 3.65 -10.83 6.50
C SER A 11 3.91 -10.76 5.01
N LEU A 12 3.18 -9.90 4.29
CA LEU A 12 3.41 -9.65 2.86
C LEU A 12 4.81 -9.07 2.62
N MET A 13 5.24 -8.12 3.45
CA MET A 13 6.57 -7.51 3.37
C MET A 13 7.69 -8.52 3.64
N VAL A 14 7.61 -9.30 4.72
CA VAL A 14 8.65 -10.27 5.10
C VAL A 14 8.86 -11.34 4.03
N VAL A 15 7.81 -11.72 3.31
CA VAL A 15 7.91 -12.67 2.19
C VAL A 15 8.49 -12.01 0.94
N THR A 16 8.08 -10.78 0.63
CA THR A 16 8.41 -10.12 -0.65
C THR A 16 9.79 -9.46 -0.64
N ILE A 17 10.15 -8.78 0.46
CA ILE A 17 11.40 -8.03 0.62
C ILE A 17 12.65 -8.86 0.29
N PRO A 18 12.88 -10.06 0.87
CA PRO A 18 14.13 -10.79 0.63
C PRO A 18 14.30 -11.24 -0.82
N ILE A 19 13.20 -11.32 -1.58
CA ILE A 19 13.22 -11.70 -2.99
C ILE A 19 13.45 -10.48 -3.89
N ILE A 20 12.72 -9.39 -3.64
CA ILE A 20 12.71 -8.23 -4.57
C ILE A 20 13.81 -7.22 -4.28
N VAL A 21 14.16 -6.96 -3.00
CA VAL A 21 15.19 -5.95 -2.65
C VAL A 21 16.55 -6.22 -3.31
N PRO A 22 17.07 -7.47 -3.35
CA PRO A 22 18.32 -7.73 -4.07
C PRO A 22 18.27 -7.31 -5.54
N MET A 23 17.13 -7.47 -6.20
CA MET A 23 16.95 -7.06 -7.60
C MET A 23 16.92 -5.53 -7.74
N VAL A 24 16.23 -4.84 -6.84
CA VAL A 24 16.15 -3.37 -6.79
C VAL A 24 17.55 -2.77 -6.64
N VAL A 25 18.32 -3.27 -5.66
CA VAL A 25 19.70 -2.82 -5.42
C VAL A 25 20.62 -3.17 -6.59
N ALA A 26 20.48 -4.35 -7.19
CA ALA A 26 21.28 -4.75 -8.35
C ALA A 26 21.05 -3.87 -9.59
N GLN A 27 19.88 -3.24 -9.69
CA GLN A 27 19.54 -2.27 -10.73
C GLN A 27 19.91 -0.81 -10.35
N GLY A 28 20.46 -0.59 -9.15
CA GLY A 28 20.87 0.73 -8.68
C GLY A 28 19.72 1.60 -8.14
N TYR A 29 18.55 1.02 -7.86
CA TYR A 29 17.43 1.75 -7.26
C TYR A 29 17.59 1.87 -5.74
N ASP A 30 17.03 2.95 -5.20
CA ASP A 30 16.99 3.23 -3.78
C ASP A 30 15.98 2.32 -3.05
N THR A 31 16.38 1.76 -1.91
CA THR A 31 15.56 0.83 -1.12
C THR A 31 14.45 1.52 -0.34
N ILE A 32 14.60 2.79 0.03
CA ILE A 32 13.58 3.62 0.68
C ILE A 32 12.47 3.91 -0.33
N TRP A 33 12.83 4.33 -1.55
CA TRP A 33 11.85 4.52 -2.63
C TRP A 33 11.03 3.25 -2.87
N PHE A 34 11.71 2.10 -2.98
CA PHE A 34 11.05 0.83 -3.18
C PHE A 34 10.15 0.44 -2.00
N GLY A 35 10.59 0.67 -0.76
CA GLY A 35 9.79 0.42 0.44
C GLY A 35 8.51 1.26 0.47
N ILE A 36 8.60 2.55 0.12
CA ILE A 36 7.44 3.45 0.04
C ILE A 36 6.47 2.98 -1.07
N LEU A 37 6.99 2.66 -2.26
CA LEU A 37 6.18 2.13 -3.35
C LEU A 37 5.49 0.82 -2.95
N MET A 38 6.21 -0.09 -2.29
CA MET A 38 5.65 -1.35 -1.80
C MET A 38 4.51 -1.12 -0.81
N ILE A 39 4.68 -0.21 0.17
CA ILE A 39 3.62 0.11 1.14
C ILE A 39 2.38 0.62 0.41
N VAL A 40 2.52 1.56 -0.53
CA VAL A 40 1.38 2.09 -1.31
C VAL A 40 0.65 0.97 -2.07
N LEU A 41 1.38 0.03 -2.65
CA LEU A 41 0.80 -1.11 -3.36
C LEU A 41 0.09 -2.10 -2.42
N ILE A 42 0.64 -2.33 -1.22
CA ILE A 42 0.00 -3.21 -0.22
C ILE A 42 -1.29 -2.57 0.29
N GLU A 43 -1.27 -1.29 0.67
CA GLU A 43 -2.46 -0.56 1.11
C GLU A 43 -3.55 -0.55 0.04
N MET A 44 -3.16 -0.42 -1.24
CA MET A 44 -4.09 -0.56 -2.36
C MET A 44 -4.71 -1.96 -2.45
N ALA A 45 -3.95 -3.02 -2.18
CA ALA A 45 -4.47 -4.38 -2.16
C ALA A 45 -5.45 -4.63 -0.99
N LEU A 46 -5.24 -3.97 0.16
CA LEU A 46 -6.10 -4.11 1.35
C LEU A 46 -7.47 -3.47 1.16
N ILE A 47 -7.57 -2.41 0.35
CA ILE A 47 -8.85 -1.75 0.05
C ILE A 47 -9.53 -2.28 -1.22
N THR A 48 -8.82 -2.99 -2.09
CA THR A 48 -9.39 -3.48 -3.36
C THR A 48 -10.04 -4.84 -3.12
N PRO A 49 -11.28 -5.09 -3.62
CA PRO A 49 -11.85 -6.43 -3.60
C PRO A 49 -10.98 -7.36 -4.47
N PRO A 50 -10.16 -8.25 -3.85
CA PRO A 50 -10.58 -9.55 -3.31
C PRO A 50 -10.13 -9.86 -1.86
N MET A 51 -9.18 -9.10 -1.31
CA MET A 51 -8.77 -9.20 0.11
C MET A 51 -9.63 -8.29 0.99
N GLY A 52 -9.76 -7.01 0.58
CA GLY A 52 -10.76 -6.06 1.09
C GLY A 52 -10.80 -5.90 2.61
N LEU A 53 -9.73 -6.23 3.32
CA LEU A 53 -9.70 -6.31 4.78
C LEU A 53 -10.20 -5.01 5.41
N ASP A 54 -9.69 -3.88 4.93
CA ASP A 54 -10.08 -2.56 5.43
C ASP A 54 -11.54 -2.24 5.14
N LEU A 55 -12.06 -2.71 4.00
CA LEU A 55 -13.49 -2.56 3.67
C LEU A 55 -14.37 -3.36 4.62
N TYR A 56 -13.94 -4.56 5.04
CA TYR A 56 -14.65 -5.36 6.04
C TYR A 56 -14.66 -4.70 7.41
N VAL A 57 -13.57 -4.02 7.79
CA VAL A 57 -13.50 -3.24 9.03
C VAL A 57 -14.48 -2.08 9.01
N VAL A 58 -14.47 -1.31 7.91
CA VAL A 58 -15.41 -0.20 7.73
C VAL A 58 -16.85 -0.71 7.76
N GLN A 59 -17.14 -1.83 7.09
CA GLN A 59 -18.46 -2.47 7.15
C GLN A 59 -18.83 -2.92 8.56
N GLY A 60 -17.90 -3.46 9.34
CA GLY A 60 -18.11 -3.86 10.74
C GLY A 60 -18.40 -2.68 11.67
N ALA A 61 -17.90 -1.48 11.36
CA ALA A 61 -18.19 -0.26 12.10
C ALA A 61 -19.50 0.43 11.64
N ARG A 62 -20.02 0.11 10.45
CA ARG A 62 -21.27 0.67 9.91
C ARG A 62 -22.50 0.06 10.59
N LYS A 63 -23.50 0.89 10.83
CA LYS A 63 -24.81 0.48 11.39
C LYS A 63 -25.81 0.00 10.33
N SER A 64 -25.58 0.33 9.05
CA SER A 64 -26.47 -0.01 7.94
C SER A 64 -25.76 0.07 6.58
N GLY A 65 -26.38 -0.55 5.57
CA GLY A 65 -25.87 -0.66 4.20
C GLY A 65 -25.13 -1.97 3.93
N SER A 66 -24.97 -2.28 2.65
CA SER A 66 -24.29 -3.49 2.20
C SER A 66 -22.78 -3.29 2.04
N LEU A 67 -22.01 -4.38 2.13
CA LEU A 67 -20.57 -4.35 1.84
C LEU A 67 -20.29 -3.84 0.42
N ASN A 68 -21.18 -4.14 -0.54
CA ASN A 68 -21.07 -3.66 -1.91
C ASN A 68 -21.06 -2.12 -1.98
N GLU A 69 -21.83 -1.43 -1.14
CA GLU A 69 -21.79 0.04 -1.08
C GLU A 69 -20.44 0.56 -0.58
N VAL A 70 -19.82 -0.13 0.39
CA VAL A 70 -18.47 0.22 0.86
C VAL A 70 -17.45 0.01 -0.25
N MET A 71 -17.53 -1.12 -0.96
CA MET A 71 -16.66 -1.43 -2.09
C MET A 71 -16.78 -0.40 -3.22
N LEU A 72 -18.00 -0.04 -3.61
CA LEU A 72 -18.26 1.00 -4.60
C LEU A 72 -17.74 2.37 -4.13
N GLY A 73 -17.89 2.68 -2.85
CA GLY A 73 -17.40 3.91 -2.25
C GLY A 73 -15.87 4.01 -2.20
N ALA A 74 -15.15 2.88 -2.21
CA ALA A 74 -13.69 2.85 -2.18
C ALA A 74 -13.04 3.06 -3.57
N ILE A 75 -13.79 2.88 -4.66
CA ILE A 75 -13.29 3.00 -6.04
C ILE A 75 -12.53 4.31 -6.30
N PRO A 76 -13.03 5.51 -5.91
CA PRO A 76 -12.29 6.76 -6.12
C PRO A 76 -10.93 6.76 -5.42
N TYR A 77 -10.83 6.12 -4.26
CA TYR A 77 -9.60 6.06 -3.48
C TYR A 77 -8.57 5.11 -4.14
N VAL A 78 -9.03 4.00 -4.73
CA VAL A 78 -8.18 3.12 -5.56
C VAL A 78 -7.55 3.92 -6.72
N PHE A 79 -8.32 4.75 -7.42
CA PHE A 79 -7.78 5.57 -8.51
C PHE A 79 -6.74 6.59 -8.04
N VAL A 80 -6.95 7.22 -6.89
CA VAL A 80 -5.97 8.15 -6.31
C VAL A 80 -4.67 7.42 -5.94
N MET A 81 -4.77 6.23 -5.35
CA MET A 81 -3.57 5.45 -5.04
C MET A 81 -2.87 4.92 -6.28
N LEU A 82 -3.60 4.57 -7.34
CA LEU A 82 -3.01 4.21 -8.63
C LEU A 82 -2.25 5.39 -9.24
N ALA A 83 -2.84 6.59 -9.18
CA ALA A 83 -2.17 7.80 -9.62
C ALA A 83 -0.90 8.08 -8.78
N MET A 84 -0.96 7.89 -7.47
CA MET A 84 0.20 8.01 -6.58
C MET A 84 1.29 6.99 -6.94
N ALA A 85 0.94 5.72 -7.13
CA ALA A 85 1.89 4.69 -7.52
C ALA A 85 2.57 5.02 -8.85
N PHE A 86 1.81 5.49 -9.84
CA PHE A 86 2.37 5.95 -11.11
C PHE A 86 3.29 7.17 -10.92
N ALA A 87 2.90 8.13 -10.10
CA ALA A 87 3.74 9.29 -9.78
C ALA A 87 5.05 8.89 -9.10
N LEU A 88 5.04 7.94 -8.16
CA LEU A 88 6.24 7.44 -7.51
C LEU A 88 7.17 6.69 -8.48
N ILE A 89 6.61 5.97 -9.45
CA ILE A 89 7.39 5.28 -10.49
C ILE A 89 8.01 6.29 -11.46
N ALA A 90 7.24 7.28 -11.92
CA ALA A 90 7.73 8.29 -12.85
C ALA A 90 8.69 9.29 -12.19
N PHE A 91 8.49 9.59 -10.91
CA PHE A 91 9.25 10.58 -10.14
C PHE A 91 9.65 10.01 -8.77
N PRO A 92 10.70 9.16 -8.69
CA PRO A 92 11.19 8.59 -7.44
C PRO A 92 11.56 9.61 -6.36
N GLN A 93 11.89 10.84 -6.78
CA GLN A 93 12.24 11.95 -5.91
C GLN A 93 11.10 12.33 -4.97
N ILE A 94 9.84 12.06 -5.30
CA ILE A 94 8.70 12.29 -4.40
C ILE A 94 8.88 11.48 -3.11
N ALA A 95 9.33 10.24 -3.23
CA ALA A 95 9.59 9.36 -2.09
C ALA A 95 10.83 9.80 -1.29
N LEU A 96 11.86 10.27 -1.99
CA LEU A 96 13.17 10.59 -1.42
C LEU A 96 13.30 12.04 -0.95
N PHE A 97 12.35 12.91 -1.27
CA PHE A 97 12.41 14.33 -0.95
C PHE A 97 12.61 14.57 0.55
N LEU A 98 11.75 13.97 1.38
CA LEU A 98 11.82 14.15 2.82
C LEU A 98 13.05 13.47 3.45
N PRO A 99 13.39 12.21 3.11
CA PRO A 99 14.64 11.59 3.56
C PRO A 99 15.88 12.46 3.25
N ASN A 100 15.99 12.96 2.01
CA ASN A 100 17.12 13.78 1.57
C ASN A 100 17.14 15.17 2.24
N ALA A 101 16.01 15.68 2.72
CA ALA A 101 15.93 16.97 3.40
C ALA A 101 16.27 16.89 4.90
N LEU A 102 16.20 15.69 5.50
CA LEU A 102 16.48 15.45 6.92
C LEU A 102 17.87 14.87 7.19
N GLN A 103 18.56 14.40 6.14
CA GLN A 103 19.93 13.90 6.17
C GLN A 103 20.93 15.00 5.79
#